data_AF-A0A093Z0X9-F1
#
_entry.id   AF-A0A093Z0X9-F1
#
_cell.length_a   1.000
_cell.length_b   1.000
_cell.length_c   1.000
_cell.angle_alpha   90.00
_cell.angle_beta   90.00
_cell.angle_gamma   90.00
#
_symmetry.space_group_name_H-M   'P 1'
#
loop_
_entity.id
_entity.type
_entity.pdbx_description
1 polymer ?
#
loop_
_entity_poly.entity_id
_entity_poly.type
_entity_poly.pdbx_seq_one_letter_code
_entity_poly.pdbx_strand_id
1 'polypeptide(L)'
;MSYNSNPVSSDHWWDVWIIIDDECASDGSACCSIWLSGTNPGNWTAYYNTKKLSRCKDPILLDFLINSPIDGPSTRLKLLACSGSISADDSACEVGSESATEVQSAWSGTYDGADAGAVVQAAEHTVAHLSTIDCSSIEPTTTFGYLNGSFVGVYSGGMMHNQGAVDLVKQFIASMEKDETKGSFQIMQICDSNRSADYTVGIASLTASKPGDISALAAIQKAVRGWSKGECATGFDSSTKSNTKVLQQKVGKPSTWQTVTVRDGLAARSDCKTTQVIGSDSCAKLAAKCNITPAKFTKLHPEATFCSTLRLGQCGIDSDFCTITEWETGAPGTAKDGTNGCISTEIVKGTAPESFISLGYFGAFNDNRKCLNMDVRSLNGYSYTVIHSTFADISDDFNADISAVQQSFDYFKAMTGFKKIISFGGWPFSMSLDSYAIFREGVTDAQRQTFATNVANFVQDNNLDGADFD
;
A
#
# COMPACT_ATOMS: atom_id res chain seq x y z
N MET A 1 -38.47 -9.12 -5.37
CA MET A 1 -37.14 -9.74 -5.40
C MET A 1 -36.13 -8.64 -5.12
N SER A 2 -35.73 -8.54 -3.86
CA SER A 2 -34.77 -7.57 -3.34
C SER A 2 -33.36 -8.10 -3.58
N TYR A 3 -32.56 -7.44 -4.41
CA TYR A 3 -31.14 -7.70 -4.52
C TYR A 3 -30.42 -6.99 -3.38
N ASN A 4 -29.86 -7.78 -2.47
CA ASN A 4 -28.90 -7.31 -1.47
C ASN A 4 -27.62 -6.91 -2.20
N SER A 5 -27.33 -5.62 -2.19
CA SER A 5 -26.02 -5.05 -2.46
C SER A 5 -25.08 -5.40 -1.30
N ASN A 6 -24.23 -6.42 -1.47
CA ASN A 6 -23.05 -6.56 -0.61
C ASN A 6 -22.01 -5.53 -1.07
N PRO A 7 -21.43 -4.72 -0.17
CA PRO A 7 -20.30 -3.86 -0.51
C PRO A 7 -19.08 -4.76 -0.73
N VAL A 8 -18.58 -4.79 -1.96
CA VAL A 8 -17.27 -5.39 -2.25
C VAL A 8 -16.22 -4.46 -1.64
N SER A 9 -15.34 -5.05 -0.85
CA SER A 9 -14.21 -4.42 -0.18
C SER A 9 -13.33 -3.68 -1.19
N SER A 10 -12.85 -2.50 -0.80
CA SER A 10 -11.91 -1.68 -1.54
C SER A 10 -10.55 -2.36 -1.67
N ASP A 11 -10.35 -3.07 -2.78
CA ASP A 11 -9.05 -3.62 -3.15
C ASP A 11 -8.05 -2.49 -3.44
N HIS A 12 -6.89 -2.59 -2.78
CA HIS A 12 -5.80 -1.61 -2.65
C HIS A 12 -4.90 -1.49 -3.89
N TRP A 13 -5.49 -1.36 -5.07
CA TRP A 13 -4.75 -0.97 -6.27
C TRP A 13 -5.27 0.40 -6.69
N TRP A 14 -4.45 1.23 -7.35
CA TRP A 14 -4.79 2.58 -7.86
C TRP A 14 -4.57 3.77 -6.91
N ASP A 15 -3.30 4.17 -6.76
CA ASP A 15 -2.95 5.57 -6.51
C ASP A 15 -2.32 6.12 -7.81
N VAL A 16 -3.15 6.69 -8.69
CA VAL A 16 -2.66 7.47 -9.83
C VAL A 16 -1.98 8.72 -9.29
N TRP A 17 -0.75 8.96 -9.74
CA TRP A 17 0.18 9.97 -9.26
C TRP A 17 -0.37 11.40 -9.43
N ILE A 18 -0.91 11.98 -8.37
CA ILE A 18 -1.23 13.41 -8.32
C ILE A 18 -0.12 14.10 -7.53
N ILE A 19 0.70 14.90 -8.21
CA ILE A 19 1.50 15.93 -7.55
C ILE A 19 0.52 17.01 -7.12
N ILE A 20 0.56 17.43 -5.86
CA ILE A 20 -0.32 18.46 -5.31
C ILE A 20 0.61 19.59 -4.84
N ASP A 21 0.38 20.81 -5.33
CA ASP A 21 0.94 22.01 -4.72
C ASP A 21 -0.06 22.56 -3.68
N ASP A 22 0.47 23.00 -2.54
CA ASP A 22 -0.25 23.32 -1.30
C ASP A 22 -1.00 24.67 -1.39
N GLU A 23 -2.32 24.68 -1.59
CA GLU A 23 -3.16 25.85 -1.24
C GLU A 23 -4.52 25.47 -0.62
N CYS A 24 -4.55 24.45 0.24
CA CYS A 24 -5.77 24.08 0.95
C CYS A 24 -5.64 24.13 2.48
N ALA A 25 -4.99 25.16 3.01
CA ALA A 25 -5.07 25.52 4.42
C ALA A 25 -5.43 27.01 4.54
N SER A 26 -6.72 27.30 4.70
CA SER A 26 -7.25 28.66 4.94
C SER A 26 -7.07 29.14 6.39
N ASP A 27 -6.27 28.45 7.19
CA ASP A 27 -5.93 28.86 8.55
C ASP A 27 -4.46 28.51 8.79
N GLY A 28 -3.70 29.40 9.43
CA GLY A 28 -2.24 29.34 9.53
C GLY A 28 -1.63 28.12 10.25
N SER A 29 -2.37 27.02 10.43
CA SER A 29 -1.84 25.70 10.80
C SER A 29 -1.28 25.00 9.54
N ALA A 30 0.04 24.93 9.45
CA ALA A 30 0.76 24.26 8.35
C ALA A 30 0.64 22.72 8.35
N CYS A 31 -0.31 22.13 9.09
CA CYS A 31 -0.42 20.70 9.35
C CYS A 31 -1.87 20.23 9.20
N CYS A 32 -2.07 19.11 8.50
CA CYS A 32 -3.36 18.40 8.40
C CYS A 32 -3.89 18.08 9.80
N SER A 33 -5.21 18.16 9.98
CA SER A 33 -5.90 17.79 11.21
C SER A 33 -6.72 16.51 11.04
N ILE A 34 -6.45 15.50 11.87
CA ILE A 34 -7.10 14.19 11.80
C ILE A 34 -8.59 14.28 12.16
N TRP A 35 -8.97 15.30 12.92
CA TRP A 35 -10.37 15.64 13.18
C TRP A 35 -11.15 15.98 11.91
N LEU A 36 -10.49 16.51 10.89
CA LEU A 36 -11.09 16.88 9.61
C LEU A 36 -10.92 15.78 8.55
N SER A 37 -9.75 15.14 8.51
CA SER A 37 -9.40 14.14 7.48
C SER A 37 -9.78 12.70 7.84
N GLY A 38 -10.02 12.40 9.12
CA GLY A 38 -10.18 11.03 9.61
C GLY A 38 -8.88 10.23 9.63
N THR A 39 -8.95 8.97 10.05
CA THR A 39 -7.77 8.08 10.20
C THR A 39 -7.30 7.45 8.88
N ASN A 40 -8.05 7.61 7.79
CA ASN A 40 -7.65 7.10 6.48
C ASN A 40 -6.51 7.96 5.89
N PRO A 41 -5.30 7.40 5.64
CA PRO A 41 -4.18 8.14 5.08
C PRO A 41 -4.45 8.79 3.73
N GLY A 42 -5.36 8.23 2.91
CA GLY A 42 -5.75 8.81 1.62
C GLY A 42 -6.36 10.22 1.71
N ASN A 43 -6.79 10.63 2.90
CA ASN A 43 -7.33 11.98 3.16
C ASN A 43 -6.29 12.94 3.78
N TRP A 44 -5.05 12.50 4.01
CA TRP A 44 -4.02 13.29 4.68
C TRP A 44 -3.26 14.18 3.69
N THR A 45 -2.68 15.27 4.21
CA THR A 45 -1.88 16.19 3.39
C THR A 45 -0.59 15.51 2.93
N ALA A 46 -0.25 15.66 1.64
CA ALA A 46 0.99 15.15 1.06
C ALA A 46 2.16 16.14 1.25
N TYR A 47 3.28 15.64 1.75
CA TYR A 47 4.53 16.36 1.94
C TYR A 47 5.62 15.76 1.06
N TYR A 48 6.29 16.61 0.29
CA TYR A 48 7.38 16.22 -0.61
C TYR A 48 8.77 16.55 -0.03
N ASN A 49 8.82 17.03 1.21
CA ASN A 49 10.06 17.18 1.98
C ASN A 49 9.79 17.01 3.48
N THR A 50 10.74 16.41 4.19
CA THR A 50 10.71 16.18 5.64
C THR A 50 10.93 17.46 6.47
N LYS A 51 11.51 18.52 5.89
CA LYS A 51 11.74 19.80 6.59
C LYS A 51 10.44 20.52 6.94
N LYS A 52 9.38 20.35 6.13
CA LYS A 52 8.06 20.92 6.42
C LYS A 52 7.44 20.30 7.68
N LEU A 53 7.76 19.04 8.00
CA LEU A 53 7.24 18.35 9.19
C LEU A 53 7.66 19.06 10.49
N SER A 54 8.82 19.73 10.52
CA SER A 54 9.26 20.48 11.70
C SER A 54 8.42 21.72 12.01
N ARG A 55 7.47 22.09 11.15
CA ARG A 55 6.49 23.16 11.42
C ARG A 55 5.33 22.67 12.28
N CYS A 56 5.09 21.34 12.33
CA CYS A 56 4.09 20.74 13.18
C CYS A 56 4.62 20.64 14.62
N LYS A 57 3.89 21.26 15.54
CA LYS A 57 4.22 21.26 16.97
C LYS A 57 3.62 20.08 17.72
N ASP A 58 2.55 19.52 17.17
CA ASP A 58 1.88 18.32 17.69
C ASP A 58 2.44 17.07 17.00
N PRO A 59 2.36 15.89 17.65
CA PRO A 59 2.75 14.65 17.01
C PRO A 59 1.91 14.39 15.75
N ILE A 60 2.57 13.87 14.72
CA ILE A 60 1.94 13.53 13.44
C ILE A 60 2.08 12.04 13.14
N LEU A 61 1.05 11.48 12.53
CA LEU A 61 1.16 10.23 11.79
C LEU A 61 1.76 10.49 10.42
N LEU A 62 2.54 9.52 9.94
CA LEU A 62 3.07 9.48 8.58
C LEU A 62 2.61 8.18 7.90
N ASP A 63 2.32 8.28 6.61
CA ASP A 63 2.05 7.13 5.74
C ASP A 63 2.80 7.28 4.40
N PHE A 64 3.41 6.19 3.96
CA PHE A 64 4.23 6.12 2.75
C PHE A 64 4.57 4.66 2.38
N LEU A 65 4.99 4.45 1.12
CA LEU A 65 5.36 3.13 0.62
C LEU A 65 6.65 2.60 1.28
N ILE A 66 6.53 1.57 2.13
CA ILE A 66 7.68 0.97 2.83
C ILE A 66 8.66 0.22 1.90
N ASN A 67 8.19 -0.22 0.72
CA ASN A 67 8.99 -1.04 -0.20
C ASN A 67 9.93 -0.21 -1.09
N SER A 68 9.61 1.07 -1.31
CA SER A 68 10.40 1.98 -2.13
C SER A 68 11.33 2.81 -1.25
N PRO A 69 12.68 2.70 -1.37
CA PRO A 69 13.61 3.46 -0.53
C PRO A 69 13.37 4.97 -0.63
N ILE A 70 13.03 5.62 0.48
CA ILE A 70 12.67 7.06 0.50
C ILE A 70 13.85 8.00 0.26
N ASP A 71 15.08 7.54 0.51
CA ASP A 71 16.33 8.28 0.33
C ASP A 71 17.07 7.90 -0.97
N GLY A 72 16.40 7.17 -1.86
CA GLY A 72 16.96 6.78 -3.16
C GLY A 72 17.24 8.00 -4.06
N PRO A 73 18.32 7.99 -4.85
CA PRO A 73 18.73 9.13 -5.69
C PRO A 73 17.71 9.50 -6.78
N SER A 74 16.81 8.57 -7.14
CA SER A 74 15.72 8.75 -8.10
C SER A 74 14.34 8.73 -7.45
N THR A 75 14.25 8.58 -6.13
CA THR A 75 12.97 8.51 -5.43
C THR A 75 12.43 9.91 -5.18
N ARG A 76 11.20 10.19 -5.64
CA ARG A 76 10.47 11.39 -5.22
C ARG A 76 9.76 11.09 -3.91
N LEU A 77 10.13 11.80 -2.85
CA LEU A 77 9.51 11.65 -1.54
C LEU A 77 8.04 12.08 -1.61
N LYS A 78 7.13 11.21 -1.18
CA LYS A 78 5.72 11.53 -0.90
C LYS A 78 5.41 10.96 0.48
N LEU A 79 5.16 11.84 1.44
CA LEU A 79 4.75 11.49 2.80
C LEU A 79 3.34 12.02 3.03
N LEU A 80 2.37 11.15 3.24
CA LEU A 80 1.07 11.58 3.73
C LEU A 80 1.20 11.80 5.24
N ALA A 81 0.78 12.95 5.75
CA ALA A 81 0.91 13.24 7.17
C ALA A 81 -0.27 14.02 7.73
N CYS A 82 -0.65 13.68 8.96
CA CYS A 82 -1.70 14.36 9.68
C CYS A 82 -1.44 14.40 11.18
N SER A 83 -1.80 15.52 11.82
CA SER A 83 -1.72 15.76 13.27
C SER A 83 -3.10 15.67 13.91
N GLY A 84 -3.18 15.43 15.21
CA GLY A 84 -4.41 15.58 15.98
C GLY A 84 -4.66 14.44 16.95
N SER A 85 -5.50 14.69 17.95
CA SER A 85 -5.81 13.68 18.96
C SER A 85 -6.61 12.53 18.36
N ILE A 86 -6.10 11.32 18.54
CA ILE A 86 -6.80 10.08 18.21
C ILE A 86 -7.31 9.51 19.53
N SER A 87 -8.63 9.35 19.64
CA SER A 87 -9.21 8.60 20.74
C SER A 87 -9.01 7.12 20.46
N ALA A 88 -8.30 6.41 21.33
CA ALA A 88 -8.24 4.95 21.27
C ALA A 88 -9.67 4.40 21.43
N ASP A 89 -10.08 3.51 20.52
CA ASP A 89 -11.32 2.78 20.66
C ASP A 89 -11.04 1.51 21.48
N ASP A 90 -11.47 1.50 22.74
CA ASP A 90 -11.37 0.35 23.65
C ASP A 90 -12.52 -0.67 23.43
N SER A 91 -13.06 -0.75 22.21
CA SER A 91 -14.14 -1.68 21.91
C SER A 91 -13.72 -3.13 22.22
N ALA A 92 -14.60 -3.83 22.95
CA ALA A 92 -14.28 -5.13 23.55
C ALA A 92 -14.11 -6.22 22.48
N CYS A 93 -12.87 -6.48 22.09
CA CYS A 93 -12.49 -7.53 21.16
C CYS A 93 -12.40 -8.90 21.84
N GLU A 94 -12.70 -9.98 21.10
CA GLU A 94 -12.47 -11.33 21.61
C GLU A 94 -11.00 -11.50 22.02
N VAL A 95 -10.77 -11.97 23.26
CA VAL A 95 -9.41 -12.09 23.81
C VAL A 95 -8.58 -13.03 22.95
N GLY A 96 -7.52 -12.51 22.32
CA GLY A 96 -6.52 -13.31 21.60
C GLY A 96 -5.83 -14.35 22.48
N SER A 97 -4.93 -15.15 21.92
CA SER A 97 -4.12 -16.09 22.70
C SER A 97 -2.83 -15.44 23.17
N GLU A 98 -2.62 -15.38 24.49
CA GLU A 98 -1.33 -14.99 25.06
C GLU A 98 -0.28 -16.07 24.80
N SER A 99 0.91 -15.63 24.40
CA SER A 99 2.09 -16.49 24.28
C SER A 99 3.30 -15.79 24.88
N ALA A 100 4.07 -16.53 25.70
CA ALA A 100 5.37 -16.06 26.15
C ALA A 100 6.32 -16.05 24.95
N THR A 101 6.95 -14.91 24.70
CA THR A 101 7.83 -14.71 23.55
C THR A 101 9.04 -13.89 23.99
N GLU A 102 10.20 -14.21 23.42
CA GLU A 102 11.42 -13.43 23.58
C GLU A 102 11.32 -12.15 22.76
N VAL A 103 11.51 -11.00 23.40
CA VAL A 103 11.63 -9.69 22.77
C VAL A 103 13.09 -9.25 22.83
N GLN A 104 13.60 -8.76 21.69
CA GLN A 104 14.92 -8.17 21.59
C GLN A 104 14.81 -6.64 21.60
N SER A 105 15.51 -6.00 22.53
CA SER A 105 15.79 -4.56 22.47
C SER A 105 17.21 -4.35 21.95
N ALA A 106 17.41 -3.43 21.01
CA ALA A 106 18.74 -3.14 20.47
C ALA A 106 18.89 -1.64 20.20
N TRP A 107 20.13 -1.13 20.27
CA TRP A 107 20.38 0.30 20.14
C TRP A 107 21.79 0.60 19.58
N SER A 108 21.89 1.78 18.97
CA SER A 108 23.13 2.34 18.41
C SER A 108 23.16 3.86 18.54
N GLY A 109 24.37 4.41 18.42
CA GLY A 109 24.60 5.85 18.39
C GLY A 109 24.56 6.51 19.76
N THR A 110 24.86 7.81 19.79
CA THR A 110 24.97 8.59 21.03
C THR A 110 23.73 9.45 21.19
N TYR A 111 23.19 9.50 22.41
CA TYR A 111 21.99 10.27 22.73
C TYR A 111 22.33 11.43 23.68
N ASP A 112 21.78 12.62 23.43
CA ASP A 112 22.07 13.83 24.22
C ASP A 112 20.95 14.21 25.20
N GLY A 113 19.91 13.38 25.33
CA GLY A 113 18.84 13.57 26.32
C GLY A 113 17.71 14.51 25.89
N ALA A 114 17.87 15.26 24.79
CA ALA A 114 17.02 16.41 24.50
C ALA A 114 15.61 16.06 23.98
N ASP A 115 15.40 14.85 23.45
CA ASP A 115 14.21 14.52 22.63
C ASP A 115 13.42 13.29 23.11
N ALA A 116 13.63 12.82 24.35
CA ALA A 116 13.05 11.54 24.81
C ALA A 116 11.53 11.66 24.87
N GLY A 117 11.04 12.81 25.34
CA GLY A 117 9.62 13.15 25.31
C GLY A 117 9.05 13.27 23.91
N ALA A 118 9.84 13.62 22.89
CA ALA A 118 9.38 13.66 21.51
C ALA A 118 9.20 12.25 20.93
N VAL A 119 10.13 11.33 21.23
CA VAL A 119 10.00 9.91 20.87
C VAL A 119 8.80 9.28 21.57
N VAL A 120 8.62 9.53 22.87
CA VAL A 120 7.48 9.00 23.64
C VAL A 120 6.16 9.48 23.04
N GLN A 121 6.00 10.79 22.82
CA GLN A 121 4.76 11.33 22.24
C GLN A 121 4.50 10.82 20.81
N ALA A 122 5.54 10.69 19.98
CA ALA A 122 5.39 10.08 18.65
C ALA A 122 4.96 8.61 18.73
N ALA A 123 5.52 7.84 19.68
CA ALA A 123 5.15 6.44 19.91
C ALA A 123 3.72 6.31 20.49
N GLU A 124 3.32 7.14 21.44
CA GLU A 124 1.95 7.19 21.95
C GLU A 124 0.94 7.49 20.83
N HIS A 125 1.32 8.35 19.90
CA HIS A 125 0.47 8.66 18.74
C HIS A 125 0.32 7.46 17.79
N THR A 126 1.37 6.63 17.63
CA THR A 126 1.25 5.35 16.92
C THR A 126 0.38 4.34 17.66
N VAL A 127 0.42 4.31 19.00
CA VAL A 127 -0.47 3.47 19.82
C VAL A 127 -1.92 3.86 19.58
N ALA A 128 -2.23 5.16 19.64
CA ALA A 128 -3.59 5.63 19.45
C ALA A 128 -4.13 5.24 18.06
N HIS A 129 -3.31 5.33 17.02
CA HIS A 129 -3.68 4.86 15.68
C HIS A 129 -3.93 3.35 15.65
N LEU A 130 -3.02 2.53 16.19
CA LEU A 130 -3.17 1.07 16.23
C LEU A 130 -4.45 0.64 16.96
N SER A 131 -4.84 1.36 18.01
CA SER A 131 -6.07 1.11 18.76
C SER A 131 -7.34 1.44 17.98
N THR A 132 -7.28 2.18 16.87
CA THR A 132 -8.46 2.43 16.02
C THR A 132 -8.70 1.33 14.97
N ILE A 133 -7.74 0.42 14.81
CA ILE A 133 -7.81 -0.62 13.79
C ILE A 133 -8.64 -1.77 14.33
N ASP A 134 -9.62 -2.22 13.53
CA ASP A 134 -10.45 -3.37 13.83
C ASP A 134 -9.59 -4.56 14.27
N CYS A 135 -9.80 -5.03 15.49
CA CYS A 135 -9.06 -6.12 16.09
C CYS A 135 -9.29 -7.48 15.41
N SER A 136 -10.36 -7.62 14.63
CA SER A 136 -10.58 -8.78 13.77
C SER A 136 -9.78 -8.72 12.48
N SER A 137 -9.14 -7.58 12.19
CA SER A 137 -8.24 -7.44 11.05
C SER A 137 -7.09 -8.43 11.17
N ILE A 138 -6.87 -9.14 10.07
CA ILE A 138 -5.73 -10.03 9.86
C ILE A 138 -4.72 -9.42 8.87
N GLU A 139 -4.90 -8.15 8.52
CA GLU A 139 -3.99 -7.43 7.64
C GLU A 139 -2.79 -6.92 8.44
N PRO A 140 -1.55 -7.10 7.94
CA PRO A 140 -0.39 -6.52 8.58
C PRO A 140 -0.50 -4.99 8.56
N THR A 141 -0.19 -4.39 9.69
CA THR A 141 -0.29 -2.94 9.88
C THR A 141 1.08 -2.32 10.02
N THR A 142 1.29 -1.20 9.33
CA THR A 142 2.39 -0.27 9.58
C THR A 142 1.86 1.06 10.05
N THR A 143 2.55 1.68 11.00
CA THR A 143 2.27 3.06 11.39
C THR A 143 3.57 3.78 11.73
N PHE A 144 3.65 5.04 11.36
CA PHE A 144 4.82 5.87 11.58
C PHE A 144 4.41 7.14 12.31
N GLY A 145 5.22 7.56 13.26
CA GLY A 145 5.04 8.78 14.05
C GLY A 145 6.22 9.72 13.87
N TYR A 146 5.97 11.02 13.98
CA TYR A 146 7.02 12.03 14.03
C TYR A 146 6.69 13.12 15.04
N LEU A 147 7.72 13.59 15.75
CA LEU A 147 7.69 14.84 16.50
C LEU A 147 9.12 15.37 16.69
N ASN A 148 9.34 16.67 16.46
CA ASN A 148 10.60 17.37 16.74
C ASN A 148 11.89 16.64 16.27
N GLY A 149 11.92 16.12 15.04
CA GLY A 149 13.09 15.41 14.51
C GLY A 149 13.20 13.94 14.95
N SER A 150 12.33 13.47 15.84
CA SER A 150 12.24 12.07 16.24
C SER A 150 11.22 11.33 15.38
N PHE A 151 11.67 10.23 14.77
CA PHE A 151 10.82 9.33 13.99
C PHE A 151 10.57 8.04 14.76
N VAL A 152 9.35 7.51 14.65
CA VAL A 152 8.96 6.20 15.17
C VAL A 152 8.33 5.42 14.02
N GLY A 153 8.62 4.12 13.92
CA GLY A 153 7.96 3.22 12.99
C GLY A 153 7.60 1.93 13.69
N VAL A 154 6.36 1.47 13.48
CA VAL A 154 5.82 0.24 14.06
C VAL A 154 5.34 -0.67 12.94
N TYR A 155 5.62 -1.96 13.09
CA TYR A 155 5.08 -3.03 12.27
C TYR A 155 4.35 -4.04 13.17
N SER A 156 3.15 -4.43 12.76
CA SER A 156 2.40 -5.54 13.36
C SER A 156 1.99 -6.51 12.25
N GLY A 157 2.46 -7.76 12.32
CA GLY A 157 2.04 -8.81 11.39
C GLY A 157 0.56 -9.18 11.53
N GLY A 158 -0.05 -9.74 10.48
CA GLY A 158 -1.48 -10.01 10.41
C GLY A 158 -2.00 -11.05 11.42
N MET A 159 -1.12 -11.90 11.98
CA MET A 159 -1.49 -12.86 13.02
C MET A 159 -1.19 -12.35 14.43
N MET A 160 -0.64 -11.14 14.55
CA MET A 160 -0.48 -10.45 15.82
C MET A 160 -1.75 -9.64 16.09
N HIS A 161 -2.31 -9.78 17.29
CA HIS A 161 -3.45 -8.95 17.67
C HIS A 161 -2.96 -7.51 17.84
N ASN A 162 -3.72 -6.50 17.38
CA ASN A 162 -3.31 -5.09 17.48
C ASN A 162 -2.93 -4.69 18.92
N GLN A 163 -3.67 -5.18 19.91
CA GLN A 163 -3.32 -5.02 21.32
C GLN A 163 -1.94 -5.58 21.69
N GLY A 164 -1.49 -6.68 21.08
CA GLY A 164 -0.14 -7.21 21.28
C GLY A 164 0.95 -6.28 20.72
N ALA A 165 0.67 -5.57 19.62
CA ALA A 165 1.56 -4.52 19.13
C ALA A 165 1.53 -3.28 20.05
N VAL A 166 0.35 -2.85 20.50
CA VAL A 166 0.18 -1.77 21.48
C VAL A 166 0.95 -2.08 22.77
N ASP A 167 0.89 -3.30 23.28
CA ASP A 167 1.60 -3.71 24.50
C ASP A 167 3.12 -3.63 24.32
N LEU A 168 3.63 -4.04 23.14
CA LEU A 168 5.05 -3.91 22.81
C LEU A 168 5.48 -2.43 22.74
N VAL A 169 4.68 -1.58 22.11
CA VAL A 169 4.96 -0.14 22.03
C VAL A 169 4.91 0.51 23.41
N LYS A 170 3.95 0.14 24.27
CA LYS A 170 3.88 0.59 25.67
C LYS A 170 5.09 0.11 26.48
N GLN A 171 5.57 -1.11 26.23
CA GLN A 171 6.81 -1.62 26.84
C GLN A 171 8.03 -0.81 26.38
N PHE A 172 8.09 -0.43 25.10
CA PHE A 172 9.12 0.45 24.56
C PHE A 172 9.08 1.84 25.22
N ILE A 173 7.90 2.48 25.29
CA ILE A 173 7.70 3.78 25.97
C ILE A 173 8.17 3.69 27.43
N ALA A 174 7.71 2.69 28.19
CA ALA A 174 8.11 2.53 29.58
C ALA A 174 9.62 2.31 29.76
N SER A 175 10.29 1.71 28.77
CA SER A 175 11.76 1.57 28.79
C SER A 175 12.47 2.91 28.58
N MET A 176 11.92 3.79 27.75
CA MET A 176 12.44 5.13 27.48
C MET A 176 12.23 6.09 28.65
N GLU A 177 11.18 5.88 29.46
CA GLU A 177 10.90 6.68 30.66
C GLU A 177 11.73 6.27 31.87
N LYS A 178 12.11 4.99 31.98
CA LYS A 178 12.81 4.42 33.15
C LYS A 178 14.34 4.42 33.02
N ASP A 179 14.86 4.15 31.82
CA ASP A 179 16.27 4.24 31.50
C ASP A 179 16.41 5.48 30.60
N GLU A 180 17.28 6.44 30.92
CA GLU A 180 17.63 7.49 29.96
C GLU A 180 18.07 6.80 28.66
N THR A 181 17.21 6.85 27.63
CA THR A 181 17.47 6.64 26.19
C THR A 181 18.88 6.14 25.85
N LYS A 182 19.01 4.86 25.48
CA LYS A 182 20.31 4.17 25.35
C LYS A 182 21.10 4.52 24.08
N GLY A 183 20.49 5.20 23.12
CA GLY A 183 21.09 5.61 21.86
C GLY A 183 20.11 6.41 21.00
N SER A 184 20.62 7.05 19.94
CA SER A 184 19.79 7.79 19.00
C SER A 184 18.94 6.88 18.12
N PHE A 185 19.40 5.65 17.84
CA PHE A 185 18.63 4.62 17.16
C PHE A 185 18.31 3.50 18.15
N GLN A 186 17.03 3.23 18.40
CA GLN A 186 16.58 2.15 19.27
C GLN A 186 15.50 1.34 18.59
N ILE A 187 15.47 0.05 18.88
CA ILE A 187 14.40 -0.86 18.45
C ILE A 187 13.98 -1.78 19.58
N MET A 188 12.75 -2.25 19.49
CA MET A 188 12.25 -3.40 20.22
C MET A 188 11.48 -4.28 19.24
N GLN A 189 11.88 -5.54 19.11
CA GLN A 189 11.33 -6.45 18.11
C GLN A 189 11.08 -7.84 18.65
N ILE A 190 10.01 -8.45 18.16
CA ILE A 190 9.70 -9.86 18.25
C ILE A 190 9.89 -10.41 16.85
N CYS A 191 11.06 -11.02 16.66
CA CYS A 191 11.47 -11.60 15.40
C CYS A 191 12.46 -12.72 15.66
N ASP A 192 12.29 -13.84 14.95
CA ASP A 192 13.24 -14.95 14.92
C ASP A 192 13.10 -15.73 13.61
N SER A 193 14.06 -16.61 13.31
CA SER A 193 14.08 -17.38 12.05
C SER A 193 12.89 -18.32 11.86
N ASN A 194 12.17 -18.66 12.93
CA ASN A 194 11.02 -19.55 12.91
C ASN A 194 9.71 -18.78 12.71
N ARG A 195 9.71 -17.45 12.84
CA ARG A 195 8.55 -16.59 12.59
C ARG A 195 8.47 -16.19 11.12
N SER A 196 7.25 -15.93 10.64
CA SER A 196 7.03 -15.21 9.37
C SER A 196 6.67 -13.76 9.68
N ALA A 197 6.53 -12.94 8.64
CA ALA A 197 6.11 -11.54 8.81
C ALA A 197 4.81 -11.41 9.64
N ASP A 198 3.87 -12.36 9.49
CA ASP A 198 2.59 -12.37 10.24
C ASP A 198 2.72 -12.46 11.76
N TYR A 199 3.82 -13.02 12.26
CA TYR A 199 4.07 -13.19 13.70
C TYR A 199 5.20 -12.27 14.19
N THR A 200 5.57 -11.29 13.37
CA THR A 200 6.60 -10.30 13.65
C THR A 200 5.93 -9.03 14.16
N VAL A 201 6.47 -8.47 15.23
CA VAL A 201 6.11 -7.12 15.70
C VAL A 201 7.40 -6.37 15.99
N GLY A 202 7.47 -5.11 15.58
CA GLY A 202 8.62 -4.28 15.89
C GLY A 202 8.25 -2.82 16.03
N ILE A 203 8.95 -2.13 16.93
CA ILE A 203 9.00 -0.67 17.00
C ILE A 203 10.45 -0.24 16.85
N ALA A 204 10.66 0.82 16.08
CA ALA A 204 11.94 1.48 15.92
C ALA A 204 11.77 2.98 16.19
N SER A 205 12.75 3.61 16.81
CA SER A 205 12.85 5.06 16.93
C SER A 205 14.24 5.56 16.51
N LEU A 206 14.27 6.70 15.82
CA LEU A 206 15.51 7.37 15.45
C LEU A 206 15.34 8.88 15.56
N THR A 207 16.13 9.49 16.43
CA THR A 207 16.22 10.95 16.55
C THR A 207 17.26 11.48 15.58
N ALA A 208 16.81 12.31 14.64
CA ALA A 208 17.68 12.98 13.68
C ALA A 208 18.52 14.06 14.34
N SER A 209 19.81 14.16 14.00
CA SER A 209 20.67 15.24 14.48
C SER A 209 20.30 16.61 13.92
N LYS A 210 19.45 16.67 12.88
CA LYS A 210 18.93 17.90 12.27
C LYS A 210 17.44 17.73 11.94
N PRO A 211 16.59 18.72 12.24
CA PRO A 211 15.18 18.67 11.84
C PRO A 211 15.03 18.45 10.34
N GLY A 212 14.20 17.47 9.97
CA GLY A 212 13.96 17.11 8.58
C GLY A 212 15.05 16.28 7.91
N ASP A 213 15.99 15.68 8.64
CA ASP A 213 16.92 14.69 8.06
C ASP A 213 16.16 13.41 7.67
N ILE A 214 16.08 13.17 6.35
CA ILE A 214 15.36 12.02 5.79
C ILE A 214 16.07 10.68 6.08
N SER A 215 17.39 10.69 6.31
CA SER A 215 18.14 9.46 6.58
C SER A 215 17.68 8.77 7.86
N ALA A 216 17.16 9.53 8.82
CA ALA A 216 16.54 8.97 10.02
C ALA A 216 15.28 8.17 9.67
N LEU A 217 14.36 8.75 8.92
CA LEU A 217 13.15 8.06 8.45
C LEU A 217 13.51 6.86 7.55
N ALA A 218 14.58 6.95 6.76
CA ALA A 218 15.01 5.86 5.86
C ALA A 218 15.53 4.65 6.64
N ALA A 219 16.25 4.87 7.74
CA ALA A 219 16.69 3.79 8.62
C ALA A 219 15.51 3.10 9.32
N ILE A 220 14.49 3.88 9.74
CA ILE A 220 13.24 3.35 10.29
C ILE A 220 12.48 2.54 9.24
N GLN A 221 12.33 3.08 8.02
CA GLN A 221 11.72 2.37 6.89
C GLN A 221 12.43 1.03 6.63
N LYS A 222 13.77 1.01 6.66
CA LYS A 222 14.54 -0.21 6.44
C LYS A 222 14.23 -1.29 7.47
N ALA A 223 14.08 -0.93 8.75
CA ALA A 223 13.69 -1.87 9.80
C ALA A 223 12.28 -2.42 9.57
N VAL A 224 11.30 -1.53 9.35
CA VAL A 224 9.90 -1.91 9.07
C VAL A 224 9.76 -2.78 7.83
N ARG A 225 10.50 -2.47 6.76
CA ARG A 225 10.56 -3.29 5.53
C ARG A 225 11.21 -4.66 5.76
N GLY A 226 12.15 -4.78 6.70
CA GLY A 226 12.71 -6.07 7.11
C GLY A 226 11.64 -6.91 7.79
N TRP A 227 10.93 -6.32 8.75
CA TRP A 227 9.86 -7.00 9.49
C TRP A 227 8.70 -7.45 8.58
N SER A 228 8.34 -6.66 7.57
CA SER A 228 7.34 -7.06 6.57
C SER A 228 7.76 -8.26 5.70
N LYS A 229 9.04 -8.64 5.75
CA LYS A 229 9.58 -9.85 5.11
C LYS A 229 9.84 -10.98 6.11
N GLY A 230 9.58 -10.76 7.40
CA GLY A 230 9.93 -11.69 8.49
C GLY A 230 11.41 -11.67 8.83
N GLU A 231 12.14 -10.61 8.46
CA GLU A 231 13.56 -10.44 8.75
C GLU A 231 13.76 -9.56 9.99
N CYS A 232 14.69 -9.94 10.87
CA CYS A 232 14.99 -9.16 12.05
C CYS A 232 15.92 -8.00 11.72
N ALA A 233 15.67 -6.84 12.31
CA ALA A 233 16.59 -5.72 12.21
C ALA A 233 17.91 -6.07 12.93
N THR A 234 19.03 -5.76 12.29
CA THR A 234 20.40 -6.10 12.75
C THR A 234 21.35 -4.92 12.54
N GLY A 235 22.59 -5.04 13.04
CA GLY A 235 23.62 -4.00 12.88
C GLY A 235 23.64 -2.95 14.00
N PHE A 236 23.20 -3.33 15.21
CA PHE A 236 23.20 -2.47 16.38
C PHE A 236 24.47 -2.66 17.22
N ASP A 237 24.87 -1.61 17.94
CA ASP A 237 26.08 -1.61 18.79
C ASP A 237 25.89 -2.48 20.03
N SER A 238 24.65 -2.56 20.52
CA SER A 238 24.28 -3.33 21.70
C SER A 238 22.86 -3.87 21.59
N SER A 239 22.61 -5.00 22.27
CA SER A 239 21.26 -5.56 22.38
C SER A 239 21.07 -6.34 23.67
N THR A 240 19.81 -6.51 24.06
CA THR A 240 19.38 -7.31 25.21
C THR A 240 18.11 -8.07 24.85
N LYS A 241 17.94 -9.24 25.44
CA LYS A 241 16.76 -10.09 25.27
C LYS A 241 16.01 -10.17 26.60
N SER A 242 14.69 -10.10 26.53
CA SER A 242 13.82 -10.31 27.68
C SER A 242 12.60 -11.11 27.27
N ASN A 243 11.93 -11.76 28.23
CA ASN A 243 10.68 -12.45 27.96
C ASN A 243 9.51 -11.52 28.21
N THR A 244 8.57 -11.48 27.28
CA THR A 244 7.31 -10.76 27.42
C THR A 244 6.14 -11.65 27.01
N LYS A 245 4.93 -11.24 27.38
CA LYS A 245 3.71 -11.88 26.88
C LYS A 245 3.19 -11.06 25.72
N VAL A 246 2.89 -11.72 24.62
CA VAL A 246 2.23 -11.08 23.48
C VAL A 246 0.94 -11.75 23.11
N LEU A 247 0.00 -10.92 22.67
CA LEU A 247 -1.31 -11.34 22.23
C LEU A 247 -1.28 -11.63 20.72
N GLN A 248 -1.66 -12.85 20.35
CA GLN A 248 -1.81 -13.28 18.96
C GLN A 248 -3.28 -13.50 18.62
N GLN A 249 -3.60 -13.42 17.33
CA GLN A 249 -4.95 -13.72 16.85
C GLN A 249 -5.34 -15.16 17.21
N LYS A 250 -6.58 -15.35 17.70
CA LYS A 250 -7.12 -16.69 17.92
C LYS A 250 -7.43 -17.31 16.57
N VAL A 251 -6.64 -18.30 16.18
CA VAL A 251 -6.99 -19.17 15.04
C VAL A 251 -8.17 -20.04 15.48
N GLY A 252 -9.39 -19.68 15.05
CA GLY A 252 -10.58 -20.47 15.34
C GLY A 252 -10.37 -21.94 14.99
N LYS A 253 -10.83 -22.86 15.85
CA LYS A 253 -10.97 -24.27 15.45
C LYS A 253 -11.87 -24.28 14.21
N PRO A 254 -11.56 -25.04 13.15
CA PRO A 254 -12.52 -25.26 12.08
C PRO A 254 -13.82 -25.72 12.76
N SER A 255 -14.92 -25.01 12.49
CA SER A 255 -16.22 -25.34 13.04
C SER A 255 -16.43 -26.85 12.86
N THR A 256 -16.68 -27.57 13.96
CA THR A 256 -17.12 -28.96 13.89
C THR A 256 -18.41 -28.95 13.09
N TRP A 257 -18.29 -29.32 11.81
CA TRP A 257 -19.42 -29.46 10.91
C TRP A 257 -20.45 -30.35 11.59
N GLN A 258 -21.58 -29.75 11.98
CA GLN A 258 -22.75 -30.56 12.26
C GLN A 258 -23.06 -31.30 10.97
N THR A 259 -23.02 -32.63 11.02
CA THR A 259 -23.52 -33.51 9.97
C THR A 259 -25.00 -33.22 9.80
N VAL A 260 -25.33 -32.25 8.94
CA VAL A 260 -26.68 -32.09 8.42
C VAL A 260 -26.84 -33.17 7.38
N THR A 261 -27.55 -34.24 7.71
CA THR A 261 -28.04 -35.21 6.73
C THR A 261 -29.01 -34.51 5.80
N VAL A 262 -28.53 -34.05 4.65
CA VAL A 262 -29.38 -33.52 3.58
C VAL A 262 -29.78 -34.68 2.68
N ARG A 263 -31.09 -34.91 2.55
CA ARG A 263 -31.69 -35.76 1.51
C ARG A 263 -31.61 -35.00 0.18
N ASP A 264 -31.10 -35.67 -0.85
CA ASP A 264 -31.20 -35.35 -2.29
C ASP A 264 -31.40 -33.87 -2.64
N GLY A 265 -30.30 -33.12 -2.62
CA GLY A 265 -30.19 -31.75 -3.12
C GLY A 265 -28.73 -31.31 -3.06
N LEU A 266 -28.22 -30.70 -4.13
CA LEU A 266 -26.83 -30.24 -4.26
C LEU A 266 -26.39 -29.51 -2.98
N ALA A 267 -25.39 -30.06 -2.29
CA ALA A 267 -24.79 -29.43 -1.13
C ALA A 267 -24.16 -28.09 -1.55
N ALA A 268 -24.39 -27.04 -0.77
CA ALA A 268 -23.63 -25.81 -0.90
C ALA A 268 -22.13 -26.17 -0.81
N ARG A 269 -21.33 -25.76 -1.81
CA ARG A 269 -19.87 -25.89 -1.73
C ARG A 269 -19.44 -25.13 -0.47
N SER A 270 -18.65 -25.77 0.39
CA SER A 270 -18.10 -25.13 1.57
C SER A 270 -17.41 -23.81 1.21
N ASP A 271 -17.54 -22.78 2.02
CA ASP A 271 -16.79 -21.53 1.86
C ASP A 271 -15.29 -21.86 1.91
N CYS A 272 -14.59 -21.65 0.80
CA CYS A 272 -13.15 -21.86 0.71
C CYS A 272 -12.46 -20.61 1.25
N LYS A 273 -11.78 -20.73 2.39
CA LYS A 273 -10.91 -19.67 2.91
C LYS A 273 -9.51 -19.85 2.33
N THR A 274 -9.06 -18.88 1.54
CA THR A 274 -7.70 -18.83 1.02
C THR A 274 -6.77 -18.10 1.99
N THR A 275 -5.46 -18.32 1.86
CA THR A 275 -4.42 -17.63 2.62
C THR A 275 -3.32 -17.23 1.66
N GLN A 276 -2.90 -15.98 1.72
CA GLN A 276 -1.85 -15.45 0.86
C GLN A 276 -0.46 -15.83 1.42
N VAL A 277 0.46 -16.21 0.54
CA VAL A 277 1.86 -16.42 0.88
C VAL A 277 2.52 -15.06 1.13
N ILE A 278 3.14 -14.91 2.30
CA ILE A 278 3.89 -13.69 2.67
C ILE A 278 5.37 -13.99 2.89
N GLY A 279 6.13 -12.95 3.26
CA GLY A 279 7.56 -13.04 3.52
C GLY A 279 7.91 -14.14 4.52
N SER A 280 8.89 -14.98 4.14
CA SER A 280 9.42 -16.09 4.95
C SER A 280 8.43 -17.21 5.28
N ASP A 281 7.31 -17.31 4.56
CA ASP A 281 6.40 -18.45 4.65
C ASP A 281 7.04 -19.74 4.10
N SER A 282 6.64 -20.85 4.70
CA SER A 282 6.91 -22.21 4.22
C SER A 282 5.59 -23.00 4.29
N CYS A 283 5.52 -24.14 3.61
CA CYS A 283 4.32 -25.01 3.70
C CYS A 283 3.96 -25.41 5.14
N ALA A 284 4.95 -25.57 6.02
CA ALA A 284 4.68 -25.85 7.44
C ALA A 284 4.02 -24.65 8.14
N LYS A 285 4.51 -23.43 7.87
CA LYS A 285 3.94 -22.18 8.42
C LYS A 285 2.54 -21.93 7.85
N LEU A 286 2.33 -22.13 6.56
CA LEU A 286 1.03 -22.00 5.90
C LEU A 286 0.01 -23.02 6.43
N ALA A 287 0.40 -24.28 6.61
CA ALA A 287 -0.45 -25.30 7.21
C ALA A 287 -0.91 -24.89 8.62
N ALA A 288 -0.01 -24.33 9.43
CA ALA A 288 -0.34 -23.82 10.75
C ALA A 288 -1.31 -22.62 10.69
N LYS A 289 -1.08 -21.65 9.79
CA LYS A 289 -1.99 -20.51 9.56
C LYS A 289 -3.40 -20.96 9.15
N CYS A 290 -3.49 -21.94 8.26
CA CYS A 290 -4.76 -22.52 7.82
C CYS A 290 -5.38 -23.48 8.85
N ASN A 291 -4.75 -23.68 10.01
CA ASN A 291 -5.17 -24.61 11.06
C ASN A 291 -5.37 -26.05 10.57
N ILE A 292 -4.47 -26.53 9.71
CA ILE A 292 -4.47 -27.90 9.19
C ILE A 292 -3.14 -28.60 9.39
N THR A 293 -3.14 -29.93 9.33
CA THR A 293 -1.90 -30.71 9.43
C THR A 293 -1.07 -30.57 8.15
N PRO A 294 0.28 -30.65 8.22
CA PRO A 294 1.13 -30.65 7.04
C PRO A 294 0.76 -31.71 6.00
N ALA A 295 0.30 -32.89 6.45
CA ALA A 295 -0.19 -33.95 5.56
C ALA A 295 -1.47 -33.54 4.81
N LYS A 296 -2.41 -32.86 5.49
CA LYS A 296 -3.62 -32.34 4.84
C LYS A 296 -3.28 -31.20 3.87
N PHE A 297 -2.34 -30.33 4.23
CA PHE A 297 -1.85 -29.27 3.36
C PHE A 297 -1.20 -29.84 2.08
N THR A 298 -0.32 -30.84 2.23
CA THR A 298 0.32 -31.54 1.10
C THR A 298 -0.71 -32.24 0.20
N LYS A 299 -1.80 -32.76 0.77
CA LYS A 299 -2.89 -33.35 -0.01
C LYS A 299 -3.67 -32.31 -0.83
N LEU A 300 -3.78 -31.08 -0.32
CA LEU A 300 -4.43 -29.97 -1.03
C LEU A 300 -3.52 -29.37 -2.13
N HIS A 301 -2.21 -29.54 -2.00
CA HIS A 301 -1.20 -29.02 -2.93
C HIS A 301 -0.27 -30.16 -3.40
N PRO A 302 -0.74 -31.03 -4.30
CA PRO A 302 -0.05 -32.26 -4.67
C PRO A 302 1.22 -32.05 -5.52
N GLU A 303 1.44 -30.85 -6.04
CA GLU A 303 2.60 -30.54 -6.88
C GLU A 303 3.89 -30.63 -6.06
N ALA A 304 4.82 -31.49 -6.49
CA ALA A 304 6.08 -31.70 -5.78
C ALA A 304 6.93 -30.43 -5.61
N THR A 305 6.77 -29.44 -6.51
CA THR A 305 7.51 -28.17 -6.46
C THR A 305 6.81 -27.09 -5.64
N PHE A 306 5.54 -27.26 -5.26
CA PHE A 306 4.71 -26.21 -4.65
C PHE A 306 5.42 -25.49 -3.50
N CYS A 307 5.92 -26.24 -2.53
CA CYS A 307 6.58 -25.70 -1.34
C CYS A 307 7.92 -25.01 -1.62
N SER A 308 8.61 -25.41 -2.70
CA SER A 308 9.90 -24.84 -3.09
C SER A 308 9.77 -23.61 -3.99
N THR A 309 8.58 -23.36 -4.53
CA THR A 309 8.31 -22.27 -5.48
C THR A 309 7.28 -21.26 -4.97
N LEU A 310 7.04 -21.23 -3.66
CA LEU A 310 6.13 -20.26 -3.04
C LEU A 310 6.54 -18.83 -3.42
N ARG A 311 5.59 -18.05 -3.96
CA ARG A 311 5.80 -16.65 -4.34
C ARG A 311 5.04 -15.72 -3.39
N LEU A 312 5.66 -14.62 -2.99
CA LEU A 312 4.97 -13.56 -2.24
C LEU A 312 3.72 -13.13 -3.01
N GLY A 313 2.58 -13.05 -2.32
CA GLY A 313 1.30 -12.67 -2.90
C GLY A 313 0.50 -13.84 -3.49
N GLN A 314 1.06 -15.05 -3.55
CA GLN A 314 0.38 -16.24 -4.06
C GLN A 314 -0.79 -16.61 -3.14
N CYS A 315 -2.02 -16.57 -3.67
CA CYS A 315 -3.20 -17.20 -3.07
C CYS A 315 -3.34 -18.61 -3.65
N GLY A 316 -3.90 -19.55 -2.88
CA GLY A 316 -4.09 -20.94 -3.30
C GLY A 316 -4.56 -21.05 -4.75
N ILE A 317 -3.75 -21.70 -5.59
CA ILE A 317 -4.03 -21.95 -7.01
C ILE A 317 -4.59 -23.35 -7.13
N ASP A 318 -5.91 -23.48 -7.08
CA ASP A 318 -6.56 -24.56 -7.83
C ASP A 318 -6.86 -24.05 -9.26
N SER A 319 -7.32 -24.96 -10.13
CA SER A 319 -7.64 -24.65 -11.53
C SER A 319 -8.69 -23.55 -11.69
N ASP A 320 -9.42 -23.19 -10.63
CA ASP A 320 -10.47 -22.18 -10.69
C ASP A 320 -9.88 -20.75 -10.60
N PHE A 321 -8.63 -20.55 -10.19
CA PHE A 321 -8.08 -19.20 -9.96
C PHE A 321 -7.39 -18.59 -11.18
N CYS A 322 -6.58 -19.36 -11.91
CA CYS A 322 -5.86 -18.89 -13.09
C CYS A 322 -5.53 -20.07 -14.01
N THR A 323 -6.16 -20.10 -15.18
CA THR A 323 -5.78 -21.00 -16.27
C THR A 323 -5.23 -20.16 -17.41
N ILE A 324 -3.96 -20.39 -17.79
CA ILE A 324 -3.39 -19.73 -18.96
C ILE A 324 -4.09 -20.32 -20.19
N THR A 325 -5.06 -19.58 -20.71
CA THR A 325 -5.78 -19.89 -21.94
C THR A 325 -5.73 -18.69 -22.87
N GLU A 326 -5.63 -18.97 -24.17
CA GLU A 326 -5.73 -17.94 -25.20
C GLU A 326 -7.15 -17.98 -25.78
N TRP A 327 -7.76 -16.81 -25.95
CA TRP A 327 -8.98 -16.67 -26.74
C TRP A 327 -8.71 -16.96 -28.23
N GLU A 328 -9.73 -17.40 -28.97
CA GLU A 328 -9.60 -17.84 -30.38
C GLU A 328 -9.00 -16.78 -31.31
N THR A 329 -9.17 -15.49 -30.99
CA THR A 329 -8.60 -14.39 -31.78
C THR A 329 -7.16 -14.03 -31.41
N GLY A 330 -6.59 -14.64 -30.36
CA GLY A 330 -5.25 -14.34 -29.87
C GLY A 330 -5.09 -12.97 -29.20
N ALA A 331 -6.19 -12.32 -28.80
CA ALA A 331 -6.13 -11.02 -28.14
C ALA A 331 -5.46 -11.15 -26.75
N PRO A 332 -4.41 -10.37 -26.45
CA PRO A 332 -3.67 -10.48 -25.19
C PRO A 332 -4.59 -10.15 -24.00
N GLY A 333 -4.40 -10.86 -22.88
CA GLY A 333 -5.19 -10.66 -21.66
C GLY A 333 -6.61 -11.22 -21.69
N THR A 334 -7.04 -11.87 -22.78
CA THR A 334 -8.38 -12.48 -22.90
C THR A 334 -8.31 -14.00 -22.74
N ALA A 335 -9.05 -14.52 -21.76
CA ALA A 335 -9.17 -15.96 -21.52
C ALA A 335 -10.23 -16.60 -22.43
N LYS A 336 -10.10 -17.92 -22.65
CA LYS A 336 -11.12 -18.72 -23.31
C LYS A 336 -12.46 -18.69 -22.53
N ASP A 337 -13.58 -18.81 -23.25
CA ASP A 337 -14.92 -18.89 -22.63
C ASP A 337 -14.97 -19.98 -21.57
N GLY A 338 -15.59 -19.66 -20.43
CA GLY A 338 -15.68 -20.56 -19.28
C GLY A 338 -14.36 -20.79 -18.52
N THR A 339 -13.31 -19.99 -18.76
CA THR A 339 -12.04 -20.06 -18.01
C THR A 339 -11.67 -18.70 -17.40
N ASN A 340 -11.05 -18.72 -16.22
CA ASN A 340 -10.52 -17.51 -15.57
C ASN A 340 -9.12 -17.20 -16.09
N GLY A 341 -8.93 -15.98 -16.60
CA GLY A 341 -7.68 -15.53 -17.19
C GLY A 341 -6.57 -15.26 -16.17
N CYS A 342 -5.34 -15.36 -16.62
CA CYS A 342 -4.15 -15.04 -15.83
C CYS A 342 -3.58 -13.70 -16.28
N ILE A 343 -3.60 -12.69 -15.40
CA ILE A 343 -2.77 -11.50 -15.58
C ILE A 343 -1.52 -11.72 -14.73
N SER A 344 -0.44 -12.18 -15.36
CA SER A 344 0.87 -12.32 -14.71
C SER A 344 1.86 -11.42 -15.43
N THR A 345 2.56 -10.59 -14.66
CA THR A 345 3.70 -9.85 -15.14
C THR A 345 4.96 -10.71 -14.97
N GLU A 346 5.60 -11.09 -16.07
CA GLU A 346 6.93 -11.69 -16.01
C GLU A 346 7.96 -10.57 -15.84
N ILE A 347 8.63 -10.53 -14.69
CA ILE A 347 9.77 -9.63 -14.48
C ILE A 347 10.98 -10.24 -15.18
N VAL A 348 11.23 -9.82 -16.41
CA VAL A 348 12.42 -10.20 -17.16
C VAL A 348 13.59 -9.33 -16.71
N LYS A 349 14.68 -9.94 -16.21
CA LYS A 349 15.95 -9.23 -15.94
C LYS A 349 16.70 -9.04 -17.25
N GLY A 350 16.59 -7.85 -17.84
CA GLY A 350 17.34 -7.45 -19.04
C GLY A 350 18.65 -6.70 -18.73
N THR A 351 19.41 -6.40 -19.78
CA THR A 351 20.47 -5.38 -19.71
C THR A 351 19.85 -4.01 -19.41
N ALA A 352 20.59 -3.14 -18.72
CA ALA A 352 20.11 -1.78 -18.44
C ALA A 352 19.74 -1.06 -19.76
N PRO A 353 18.63 -0.29 -19.79
CA PRO A 353 18.23 0.45 -20.98
C PRO A 353 19.22 1.57 -21.27
N GLU A 354 19.32 1.97 -22.54
CA GLU A 354 20.18 3.09 -22.98
C GLU A 354 19.81 4.41 -22.30
N SER A 355 18.52 4.59 -21.98
CA SER A 355 18.01 5.74 -21.24
C SER A 355 16.82 5.34 -20.36
N PHE A 356 16.70 5.97 -19.19
CA PHE A 356 15.51 5.86 -18.35
C PHE A 356 14.50 6.95 -18.71
N ILE A 357 13.22 6.59 -18.68
CA ILE A 357 12.11 7.55 -18.77
C ILE A 357 11.65 7.94 -17.37
N SER A 358 11.39 9.23 -17.15
CA SER A 358 10.59 9.72 -16.02
C SER A 358 9.21 10.05 -16.56
N LEU A 359 8.25 9.19 -16.27
CA LEU A 359 6.85 9.30 -16.70
C LEU A 359 6.00 9.96 -15.59
N GLY A 360 5.15 10.92 -15.97
CA GLY A 360 4.15 11.50 -15.08
C GLY A 360 2.76 11.40 -15.69
N TYR A 361 1.77 10.99 -14.91
CA TYR A 361 0.36 11.10 -15.27
C TYR A 361 -0.22 12.37 -14.63
N PHE A 362 -0.90 13.19 -15.42
CA PHE A 362 -1.56 14.41 -14.95
C PHE A 362 -3.07 14.26 -15.10
N GLY A 363 -3.79 14.23 -13.97
CA GLY A 363 -5.24 14.14 -13.91
C GLY A 363 -5.90 15.46 -14.27
N ALA A 364 -6.10 15.76 -15.56
CA ALA A 364 -6.75 16.98 -16.04
C ALA A 364 -8.19 17.15 -15.51
N PHE A 365 -8.85 16.05 -15.15
CA PHE A 365 -10.15 16.04 -14.48
C PHE A 365 -10.12 16.65 -13.05
N ASN A 366 -8.96 17.01 -12.53
CA ASN A 366 -8.83 17.62 -11.21
C ASN A 366 -9.61 18.95 -11.10
N ASP A 367 -9.76 19.70 -12.19
CA ASP A 367 -10.47 20.99 -12.22
C ASP A 367 -11.94 20.91 -11.75
N ASN A 368 -12.55 19.72 -11.79
CA ASN A 368 -13.91 19.48 -11.29
C ASN A 368 -13.98 19.37 -9.75
N ARG A 369 -12.84 19.36 -9.07
CA ARG A 369 -12.78 19.28 -7.60
C ARG A 369 -12.98 20.66 -7.00
N LYS A 370 -13.62 20.69 -5.83
CA LYS A 370 -13.82 21.94 -5.06
C LYS A 370 -12.51 22.56 -4.57
N CYS A 371 -11.45 21.76 -4.44
CA CYS A 371 -10.13 22.13 -3.98
C CYS A 371 -9.10 21.07 -4.41
N LEU A 372 -7.82 21.30 -4.12
CA LEU A 372 -6.69 20.45 -4.59
C LEU A 372 -6.60 20.40 -6.12
N ASN A 373 -6.84 21.55 -6.74
CA ASN A 373 -6.65 21.73 -8.17
C ASN A 373 -5.16 21.96 -8.44
N MET A 374 -4.60 21.22 -9.39
CA MET A 374 -3.24 21.41 -9.87
C MET A 374 -3.31 21.92 -11.30
N ASP A 375 -2.78 23.12 -11.52
CA ASP A 375 -2.61 23.64 -12.88
C ASP A 375 -1.49 22.87 -13.59
N VAL A 376 -1.77 22.35 -14.79
CA VAL A 376 -0.80 21.55 -15.56
C VAL A 376 0.51 22.29 -15.80
N ARG A 377 0.50 23.64 -15.86
CA ARG A 377 1.70 24.47 -16.09
C ARG A 377 2.70 24.38 -14.95
N SER A 378 2.26 23.99 -13.74
CA SER A 378 3.15 23.75 -12.61
C SER A 378 4.13 22.59 -12.86
N LEU A 379 3.86 21.71 -13.84
CA LEU A 379 4.75 20.62 -14.22
C LEU A 379 6.10 21.09 -14.79
N ASN A 380 6.22 22.34 -15.24
CA ASN A 380 7.50 22.92 -15.69
C ASN A 380 8.58 22.96 -14.60
N GLY A 381 8.18 22.90 -13.32
CA GLY A 381 9.12 22.80 -12.19
C GLY A 381 9.69 21.39 -11.97
N TYR A 382 9.20 20.39 -12.69
CA TYR A 382 9.54 18.98 -12.51
C TYR A 382 10.32 18.44 -13.70
N SER A 383 11.30 17.57 -13.44
CA SER A 383 12.13 16.93 -14.48
C SER A 383 11.48 15.64 -15.01
N TYR A 384 10.39 15.78 -15.77
CA TYR A 384 9.77 14.66 -16.50
C TYR A 384 10.30 14.56 -17.93
N THR A 385 10.48 13.35 -18.43
CA THR A 385 10.81 13.12 -19.85
C THR A 385 9.55 12.96 -20.69
N VAL A 386 8.47 12.43 -20.09
CA VAL A 386 7.18 12.16 -20.73
C VAL A 386 6.07 12.50 -19.74
N ILE A 387 5.02 13.18 -20.21
CA ILE A 387 3.81 13.45 -19.44
C ILE A 387 2.59 12.94 -20.19
N HIS A 388 1.76 12.16 -19.50
CA HIS A 388 0.46 11.68 -19.94
C HIS A 388 -0.63 12.57 -19.37
N SER A 389 -1.41 13.25 -20.22
CA SER A 389 -2.58 14.01 -19.79
C SER A 389 -3.80 13.10 -19.77
N THR A 390 -4.45 12.97 -18.61
CA THR A 390 -5.59 12.07 -18.38
C THR A 390 -6.89 12.83 -18.07
N PHE A 391 -8.04 12.47 -18.59
CA PHE A 391 -8.28 11.58 -19.73
C PHE A 391 -8.95 12.39 -20.84
N ALA A 392 -8.65 12.04 -22.08
CA ALA A 392 -9.56 12.28 -23.19
C ALA A 392 -10.52 11.09 -23.26
N ASP A 393 -11.78 11.37 -23.55
CA ASP A 393 -12.77 10.34 -23.81
C ASP A 393 -12.77 9.98 -25.31
N ILE A 394 -13.49 8.92 -25.66
CA ILE A 394 -13.76 8.53 -27.05
C ILE A 394 -15.28 8.53 -27.23
N SER A 395 -15.78 9.20 -28.28
CA SER A 395 -17.20 9.19 -28.64
C SER A 395 -17.61 7.89 -29.34
N ASP A 396 -18.92 7.67 -29.49
CA ASP A 396 -19.48 6.50 -30.19
C ASP A 396 -19.01 6.39 -31.66
N ASP A 397 -18.67 7.51 -32.28
CA ASP A 397 -18.10 7.56 -33.65
C ASP A 397 -16.56 7.41 -33.66
N PHE A 398 -15.98 6.96 -32.55
CA PHE A 398 -14.56 6.74 -32.35
C PHE A 398 -13.70 8.01 -32.50
N ASN A 399 -14.24 9.19 -32.20
CA ASN A 399 -13.48 10.44 -32.19
C ASN A 399 -13.02 10.76 -30.77
N ALA A 400 -11.84 11.37 -30.64
CA ALA A 400 -11.37 11.89 -29.37
C ALA A 400 -12.26 13.05 -28.88
N ASP A 401 -12.67 12.99 -27.61
CA ASP A 401 -13.43 14.04 -26.93
C ASP A 401 -12.63 14.57 -25.74
N ILE A 402 -12.28 15.85 -25.80
CA ILE A 402 -11.57 16.55 -24.72
C ILE A 402 -12.43 17.62 -24.05
N SER A 403 -13.73 17.68 -24.37
CA SER A 403 -14.62 18.77 -23.94
C SER A 403 -14.66 18.92 -22.42
N ALA A 404 -14.60 17.79 -21.68
CA ALA A 404 -14.57 17.75 -20.23
C ALA A 404 -13.30 18.36 -19.60
N VAL A 405 -12.20 18.45 -20.36
CA VAL A 405 -10.87 18.87 -19.87
C VAL A 405 -10.20 19.91 -20.79
N GLN A 406 -10.98 20.58 -21.65
CA GLN A 406 -10.49 21.43 -22.74
C GLN A 406 -9.45 22.47 -22.30
N GLN A 407 -9.74 23.20 -21.22
CA GLN A 407 -8.85 24.27 -20.74
C GLN A 407 -7.49 23.71 -20.32
N SER A 408 -7.49 22.64 -19.53
CA SER A 408 -6.28 21.97 -19.06
C SER A 408 -5.47 21.39 -20.23
N PHE A 409 -6.17 20.81 -21.21
CA PHE A 409 -5.56 20.28 -22.43
C PHE A 409 -4.90 21.37 -23.28
N ASP A 410 -5.52 22.54 -23.41
CA ASP A 410 -4.94 23.67 -24.15
C ASP A 410 -3.67 24.21 -23.48
N TYR A 411 -3.64 24.29 -22.14
CA TYR A 411 -2.42 24.61 -21.41
C TYR A 411 -1.34 23.54 -21.62
N PHE A 412 -1.70 22.25 -21.52
CA PHE A 412 -0.78 21.13 -21.71
C PHE A 412 -0.11 21.16 -23.09
N LYS A 413 -0.88 21.36 -24.16
CA LYS A 413 -0.36 21.44 -25.54
C LYS A 413 0.68 22.54 -25.71
N ALA A 414 0.49 23.68 -25.05
CA ALA A 414 1.38 24.83 -25.12
C ALA A 414 2.71 24.63 -24.36
N MET A 415 2.82 23.60 -23.51
CA MET A 415 4.03 23.32 -22.74
C MET A 415 5.13 22.68 -23.60
N THR A 416 6.36 22.80 -23.12
CA THR A 416 7.59 22.30 -23.77
C THR A 416 8.53 21.68 -22.73
N GLY A 417 9.51 20.90 -23.16
CA GLY A 417 10.53 20.29 -22.27
C GLY A 417 10.32 18.80 -21.95
N PHE A 418 9.19 18.23 -22.38
CA PHE A 418 8.85 16.81 -22.23
C PHE A 418 8.01 16.35 -23.42
N LYS A 419 7.94 15.03 -23.64
CA LYS A 419 7.01 14.44 -24.60
C LYS A 419 5.58 14.52 -24.08
N LYS A 420 4.65 14.96 -24.92
CA LYS A 420 3.23 15.15 -24.62
C LYS A 420 2.41 13.98 -25.15
N ILE A 421 1.89 13.18 -24.24
CA ILE A 421 1.03 12.03 -24.56
C ILE A 421 -0.38 12.32 -24.05
N ILE A 422 -1.39 12.03 -24.87
CA ILE A 422 -2.79 12.04 -24.41
C ILE A 422 -3.19 10.61 -24.02
N SER A 423 -3.80 10.46 -22.85
CA SER A 423 -4.32 9.17 -22.37
C SER A 423 -5.83 9.10 -22.59
N PHE A 424 -6.28 7.99 -23.16
CA PHE A 424 -7.69 7.67 -23.38
C PHE A 424 -8.14 6.57 -22.42
N GLY A 425 -9.37 6.69 -21.90
CA GLY A 425 -9.98 5.67 -21.05
C GLY A 425 -10.07 6.08 -19.58
N GLY A 426 -9.48 5.27 -18.71
CA GLY A 426 -9.64 5.40 -17.27
C GLY A 426 -10.89 4.68 -16.75
N TRP A 427 -10.80 4.25 -15.49
CA TRP A 427 -11.76 3.34 -14.85
C TRP A 427 -13.26 3.65 -15.08
N PRO A 428 -13.77 4.88 -14.83
CA PRO A 428 -15.18 5.17 -15.04
C PRO A 428 -15.58 5.10 -16.52
N PHE A 429 -14.73 5.55 -17.45
CA PHE A 429 -15.02 5.45 -18.88
C PHE A 429 -15.02 3.98 -19.35
N SER A 430 -14.05 3.18 -18.90
CA SER A 430 -13.87 1.80 -19.34
C SER A 430 -14.90 0.82 -18.76
N MET A 431 -15.67 1.20 -17.73
CA MET A 431 -16.63 0.31 -17.06
C MET A 431 -18.08 0.81 -17.04
N SER A 432 -18.34 2.10 -17.29
CA SER A 432 -19.72 2.61 -17.24
C SER A 432 -20.56 2.01 -18.34
N LEU A 433 -21.84 1.72 -18.06
CA LEU A 433 -22.76 1.10 -19.03
C LEU A 433 -22.83 1.88 -20.36
N ASP A 434 -22.70 3.20 -20.29
CA ASP A 434 -22.86 4.10 -21.43
C ASP A 434 -21.62 4.18 -22.33
N SER A 435 -20.43 3.79 -21.85
CA SER A 435 -19.16 3.90 -22.61
C SER A 435 -18.37 2.59 -22.71
N TYR A 436 -18.74 1.57 -21.95
CA TYR A 436 -18.08 0.25 -21.93
C TYR A 436 -17.99 -0.43 -23.30
N ALA A 437 -18.98 -0.20 -24.18
CA ALA A 437 -18.99 -0.79 -25.52
C ALA A 437 -17.97 -0.13 -26.47
N ILE A 438 -17.59 1.13 -26.25
CA ILE A 438 -16.87 1.95 -27.22
C ILE A 438 -15.51 1.32 -27.58
N PHE A 439 -14.66 1.01 -26.59
CA PHE A 439 -13.37 0.35 -26.89
C PHE A 439 -13.56 -1.05 -27.45
N ARG A 440 -14.57 -1.80 -26.97
CA ARG A 440 -14.84 -3.17 -27.44
C ARG A 440 -15.22 -3.21 -28.90
N GLU A 441 -16.07 -2.29 -29.33
CA GLU A 441 -16.46 -2.12 -30.73
C GLU A 441 -15.31 -1.54 -31.54
N GLY A 442 -14.61 -0.54 -31.00
CA GLY A 442 -13.48 0.14 -31.64
C GLY A 442 -12.32 -0.78 -31.98
N VAL A 443 -12.07 -1.86 -31.23
CA VAL A 443 -10.99 -2.82 -31.53
C VAL A 443 -11.40 -4.00 -32.42
N THR A 444 -12.67 -4.06 -32.86
CA THR A 444 -13.12 -5.10 -33.80
C THR A 444 -12.44 -4.98 -35.16
N ASP A 445 -12.41 -6.08 -35.92
CA ASP A 445 -11.91 -6.10 -37.30
C ASP A 445 -12.55 -5.01 -38.19
N ALA A 446 -13.84 -4.72 -37.96
CA ALA A 446 -14.61 -3.76 -38.73
C ALA A 446 -14.24 -2.30 -38.41
N GLN A 447 -13.95 -1.98 -37.14
CA GLN A 447 -13.82 -0.59 -36.69
C GLN A 447 -12.39 -0.16 -36.33
N ARG A 448 -11.47 -1.10 -36.06
CA ARG A 448 -10.11 -0.79 -35.60
C ARG A 448 -9.36 0.21 -36.47
N GLN A 449 -9.58 0.17 -37.79
CA GLN A 449 -8.90 1.10 -38.69
C GLN A 449 -9.45 2.51 -38.53
N THR A 450 -10.77 2.68 -38.43
CA THR A 450 -11.41 3.98 -38.19
C THR A 450 -10.96 4.55 -36.86
N PHE A 451 -11.05 3.75 -35.78
CA PHE A 451 -10.63 4.17 -34.45
C PHE A 451 -9.15 4.58 -34.40
N ALA A 452 -8.25 3.74 -34.92
CA ALA A 452 -6.83 4.06 -34.97
C ALA A 452 -6.53 5.32 -35.80
N THR A 453 -7.24 5.51 -36.93
CA THR A 453 -7.07 6.69 -37.79
C THR A 453 -7.51 7.96 -37.07
N ASN A 454 -8.67 7.92 -36.39
CA ASN A 454 -9.19 9.07 -35.67
C ASN A 454 -8.28 9.49 -34.50
N VAL A 455 -7.78 8.52 -33.72
CA VAL A 455 -6.82 8.79 -32.65
C VAL A 455 -5.51 9.34 -33.22
N ALA A 456 -4.98 8.74 -34.28
CA ALA A 456 -3.74 9.21 -34.92
C ALA A 456 -3.87 10.62 -35.50
N ASN A 457 -5.02 10.94 -36.10
CA ASN A 457 -5.33 12.30 -36.57
C ASN A 457 -5.39 13.27 -35.40
N PHE A 458 -6.09 12.93 -34.32
CA PHE A 458 -6.17 13.78 -33.13
C PHE A 458 -4.79 14.10 -32.53
N VAL A 459 -3.90 13.09 -32.43
CA VAL A 459 -2.52 13.27 -31.96
C VAL A 459 -1.75 14.24 -32.88
N GLN A 460 -1.83 14.05 -34.19
CA GLN A 460 -1.14 14.89 -35.17
C GLN A 460 -1.68 16.33 -35.20
N ASP A 461 -2.99 16.49 -35.26
CA ASP A 461 -3.69 17.78 -35.32
C ASP A 461 -3.41 18.64 -34.09
N ASN A 462 -3.14 18.01 -32.94
CA ASN A 462 -2.79 18.68 -31.69
C ASN A 462 -1.28 18.74 -31.40
N ASN A 463 -0.43 18.30 -32.34
CA ASN A 463 1.03 18.28 -32.19
C ASN A 463 1.50 17.59 -30.89
N LEU A 464 0.91 16.42 -30.62
CA LEU A 464 1.27 15.54 -29.52
C LEU A 464 2.30 14.50 -29.96
N ASP A 465 3.07 13.98 -29.01
CA ASP A 465 4.12 12.98 -29.27
C ASP A 465 3.60 11.53 -29.29
N GLY A 466 2.34 11.31 -28.89
CA GLY A 466 1.71 9.99 -28.92
C GLY A 466 0.40 9.91 -28.15
N ALA A 467 -0.11 8.69 -28.06
CA ALA A 467 -1.31 8.33 -27.31
C ALA A 467 -1.03 7.16 -26.36
N ASP A 468 -1.78 7.13 -25.28
CA ASP A 468 -1.82 6.10 -24.24
C ASP A 468 -3.26 5.59 -24.10
N PHE A 469 -3.43 4.30 -23.89
CA PHE A 469 -4.74 3.67 -23.71
C PHE A 469 -4.74 2.98 -22.35
N ASP A 470 -5.51 3.53 -21.41
CA ASP A 470 -5.59 3.11 -20.00
C ASP A 470 -6.86 2.30 -19.72
#